data_AF-A0A8D0G3A4-F1
#
_entry.id   AF-A0A8D0G3A4-F1
#
_cell.length_a   1.000
_cell.length_b   1.000
_cell.length_c   1.000
_cell.angle_alpha   90.00
_cell.angle_beta   90.00
_cell.angle_gamma   90.00
#
_symmetry.space_group_name_H-M   'P 1'
#
loop_
_entity.id
_entity.type
_entity.pdbx_description
1 polymer ?
#
loop_
_entity_poly.entity_id
_entity_poly.type
_entity_poly.pdbx_seq_one_letter_code
_entity_poly.pdbx_strand_id
1 'polypeptide(L)'
;MRFEELLVEVDGFGKFQILIFFLLCLPRIIIPWHFLLHNFISAVPPHHCALPNLISFANLTQDKILLVSIPRGDDGTFSSCEMFSEPQFHLLVNSSQELVNGSSIQSCHQGWVYNHSQFISTTFQWDLVCEKRSLNQTIATFFFIGVTIGAVIFGYLSDRFGRRKMLLLSFVVMVIFGALSAFAESYFMFVVTRTLCGVGLTGMSIISLTLGVEWTDVKHRTFCGTISGISWTLGYMILALVAYLIRDWRWLLMAVTYPGLLIIIIWW
;
A
#
# COMPACT_ATOMS: atom_id res chain seq x y z
N MET A 1 39.71 22.26 6.46
CA MET A 1 38.70 22.81 5.54
C MET A 1 37.43 22.00 5.70
N ARG A 2 36.29 22.67 5.88
CA ARG A 2 34.97 22.01 5.86
C ARG A 2 34.61 21.68 4.42
N PHE A 3 33.83 20.63 4.19
CA PHE A 3 33.38 20.23 2.84
C PHE A 3 32.67 21.37 2.10
N GLU A 4 31.95 22.21 2.84
CA GLU A 4 31.28 23.41 2.33
C GLU A 4 32.26 24.44 1.75
N GLU A 5 33.43 24.61 2.36
CA GLU A 5 34.47 25.55 1.87
C GLU A 5 35.07 25.06 0.56
N LEU A 6 35.27 23.75 0.43
CA LEU A 6 35.73 23.12 -0.82
C LEU A 6 34.69 23.23 -1.93
N LEU A 7 33.39 23.08 -1.62
CA LEU A 7 32.33 23.25 -2.62
C LEU A 7 32.29 24.67 -3.18
N VAL A 8 32.46 25.69 -2.32
CA VAL A 8 32.50 27.10 -2.74
C VAL A 8 33.71 27.37 -3.64
N GLU A 9 34.85 26.71 -3.38
CA GLU A 9 36.09 26.88 -4.14
C GLU A 9 36.06 26.20 -5.52
N VAL A 10 35.21 25.18 -5.71
CA VAL A 10 35.03 24.43 -6.98
C VAL A 10 33.77 24.89 -7.73
N ASP A 11 33.51 26.20 -7.75
CA ASP A 11 32.40 26.84 -8.48
C ASP A 11 30.98 26.54 -7.92
N GLY A 12 30.89 26.08 -6.67
CA GLY A 12 29.63 25.95 -5.94
C GLY A 12 28.66 24.93 -6.55
N PHE A 13 27.49 25.40 -6.98
CA PHE A 13 26.42 24.58 -7.56
C PHE A 13 26.60 24.41 -9.07
N GLY A 14 27.71 23.79 -9.46
CA GLY A 14 28.06 23.51 -10.84
C GLY A 14 27.22 22.41 -11.51
N LYS A 15 27.49 22.15 -12.80
CA LYS A 15 26.75 21.17 -13.62
C LYS A 15 26.75 19.75 -13.04
N PHE A 16 27.84 19.36 -12.37
CA PHE A 16 27.98 18.03 -11.77
C PHE A 16 27.08 17.86 -10.54
N GLN A 17 27.04 18.87 -9.66
CA GLN A 17 26.18 18.93 -8.48
C GLN A 17 24.70 18.93 -8.90
N ILE A 18 24.36 19.70 -9.93
CA ILE A 18 23.02 19.72 -10.53
C ILE A 18 22.64 18.32 -11.04
N LEU A 19 23.53 17.65 -11.77
CA LEU A 19 23.28 16.29 -12.28
C LEU A 19 23.05 15.29 -11.14
N ILE A 20 23.91 15.29 -10.12
CA ILE A 20 23.76 14.42 -8.94
C ILE A 20 22.43 14.71 -8.23
N PHE A 21 22.08 15.98 -8.07
CA PHE A 21 20.83 16.36 -7.43
C PHE A 21 19.61 15.82 -8.19
N PHE A 22 19.57 15.97 -9.52
CA PHE A 22 18.50 15.40 -10.34
C PHE A 22 18.45 13.86 -10.25
N LEU A 23 19.60 13.18 -10.20
CA LEU A 23 19.65 11.74 -9.98
C LEU A 23 19.09 11.35 -8.60
N LEU A 24 19.30 12.18 -7.57
CA LEU A 24 18.73 12.00 -6.23
C LEU A 24 17.23 12.36 -6.16
N CYS A 25 16.68 13.10 -7.12
CA CYS A 25 15.23 13.30 -7.23
C CYS A 25 14.49 12.04 -7.69
N LEU A 26 15.13 11.17 -8.47
CA LEU A 26 14.50 9.92 -8.94
C LEU A 26 14.02 9.01 -7.81
N PRO A 27 14.83 8.65 -6.78
CA PRO A 27 14.31 7.89 -5.64
C PRO A 27 13.19 8.60 -4.90
N ARG A 28 13.22 9.95 -4.83
CA ARG A 28 12.19 10.74 -4.16
C ARG A 28 10.81 10.62 -4.84
N ILE A 29 10.78 10.34 -6.14
CA ILE A 29 9.54 10.04 -6.87
C ILE A 29 9.03 8.63 -6.54
N ILE A 30 9.92 7.65 -6.36
CA ILE A 30 9.54 6.24 -6.13
C ILE A 30 9.14 5.98 -4.66
N ILE A 31 9.78 6.64 -3.69
CA ILE A 31 9.51 6.37 -2.27
C ILE A 31 8.00 6.46 -1.91
N PRO A 32 7.25 7.51 -2.34
CA PRO A 32 5.81 7.60 -2.12
C PRO A 32 5.04 6.37 -2.60
N TRP A 33 5.51 5.71 -3.66
CA TRP A 33 4.81 4.58 -4.26
C TRP A 33 4.70 3.43 -3.27
N HIS A 34 5.82 3.04 -2.64
CA HIS A 34 5.84 1.98 -1.63
C HIS A 34 5.24 2.42 -0.28
N PHE A 35 5.36 3.70 0.06
CA PHE A 35 4.84 4.28 1.30
C PHE A 35 3.31 4.28 1.34
N LEU A 36 2.68 4.61 0.20
CA LEU A 36 1.22 4.78 0.08
C LEU A 36 0.53 3.59 -0.60
N LEU A 37 1.31 2.61 -1.07
CA LEU A 37 0.82 1.38 -1.69
C LEU A 37 -0.31 0.71 -0.92
N HIS A 38 -0.20 0.69 0.43
CA HIS A 38 -1.17 0.06 1.31
C HIS A 38 -2.61 0.53 1.06
N ASN A 39 -2.82 1.81 0.76
CA ASN A 39 -4.15 2.35 0.49
C ASN A 39 -4.86 1.65 -0.69
N PHE A 40 -4.10 1.18 -1.67
CA PHE A 40 -4.63 0.53 -2.86
C PHE A 40 -4.72 -0.99 -2.67
N ILE A 41 -3.69 -1.60 -2.08
CA ILE A 41 -3.64 -3.07 -1.95
C ILE A 41 -4.54 -3.59 -0.84
N SER A 42 -4.88 -2.76 0.16
CA SER A 42 -5.75 -3.12 1.29
C SER A 42 -7.14 -2.50 1.19
N ALA A 43 -7.51 -2.01 0.00
CA ALA A 43 -8.85 -1.54 -0.27
C ALA A 43 -9.84 -2.71 -0.10
N VAL A 44 -10.95 -2.44 0.60
CA VAL A 44 -12.02 -3.41 0.83
C VAL A 44 -13.05 -3.26 -0.28
N PRO A 45 -13.19 -4.22 -1.21
CA PRO A 45 -14.21 -4.15 -2.22
C PRO A 45 -15.61 -4.38 -1.61
N PRO A 46 -16.68 -3.94 -2.29
CA PRO A 46 -18.05 -4.26 -1.89
C PRO A 46 -18.23 -5.78 -1.83
N HIS A 47 -18.75 -6.26 -0.71
CA HIS A 47 -18.87 -7.69 -0.42
C HIS A 47 -20.13 -7.98 0.38
N HIS A 48 -20.53 -9.24 0.36
CA HIS A 48 -21.64 -9.77 1.13
C HIS A 48 -21.35 -11.21 1.56
N CYS A 49 -22.08 -11.72 2.55
CA CYS A 49 -21.93 -13.10 3.00
C CYS A 49 -22.18 -14.10 1.84
N ALA A 50 -21.35 -15.14 1.76
CA ALA A 50 -21.64 -16.28 0.90
C ALA A 50 -22.88 -17.02 1.44
N LEU A 51 -23.82 -17.31 0.55
CA LEU A 51 -25.09 -17.92 0.90
C LEU A 51 -25.06 -19.42 0.67
N PRO A 52 -25.69 -20.23 1.55
CA PRO A 52 -25.79 -21.66 1.36
C PRO A 52 -26.64 -22.00 0.14
N ASN A 53 -26.21 -22.99 -0.64
CA ASN A 53 -26.96 -23.51 -1.80
C ASN A 53 -28.21 -24.28 -1.32
N LEU A 54 -29.28 -23.58 -0.97
CA LEU A 54 -30.57 -24.18 -0.69
C LEU A 54 -31.36 -24.43 -1.97
N ILE A 55 -32.04 -25.57 -2.03
CA ILE A 55 -32.98 -25.93 -3.09
C ILE A 55 -34.09 -24.87 -3.23
N SER A 56 -34.47 -24.21 -2.12
CA SER A 56 -35.45 -23.11 -2.11
C SER A 56 -35.00 -21.86 -2.87
N PHE A 57 -33.71 -21.70 -3.17
CA PHE A 57 -33.20 -20.62 -4.01
C PHE A 57 -33.24 -20.92 -5.51
N ALA A 58 -33.51 -22.15 -5.94
CA ALA A 58 -33.43 -22.57 -7.34
C ALA A 58 -34.39 -21.81 -8.29
N ASN A 59 -35.50 -21.29 -7.76
CA ASN A 59 -36.50 -20.54 -8.54
C ASN A 59 -36.40 -19.01 -8.38
N LEU A 60 -35.41 -18.48 -7.66
CA LEU A 60 -35.28 -17.06 -7.34
C LEU A 60 -34.15 -16.38 -8.10
N THR A 61 -34.31 -15.08 -8.38
CA THR A 61 -33.26 -14.23 -8.94
C THR A 61 -32.29 -13.77 -7.85
N GLN A 62 -31.04 -13.46 -8.22
CA GLN A 62 -29.97 -13.06 -7.29
C GLN A 62 -30.40 -11.93 -6.34
N ASP A 63 -31.09 -10.91 -6.85
CA ASP A 63 -31.53 -9.76 -6.03
C ASP A 63 -32.55 -10.15 -4.97
N LYS A 64 -33.44 -11.10 -5.29
CA LYS A 64 -34.46 -11.61 -4.36
C LYS A 64 -33.82 -12.50 -3.29
N ILE A 65 -32.80 -13.28 -3.68
CA ILE A 65 -32.03 -14.10 -2.73
C ILE A 65 -31.33 -13.20 -1.72
N LEU A 66 -30.65 -12.14 -2.18
CA LEU A 66 -29.99 -11.18 -1.29
C LEU A 66 -30.97 -10.48 -0.33
N LEU A 67 -32.15 -10.11 -0.83
CA LEU A 67 -33.21 -9.47 -0.03
C LEU A 67 -33.70 -10.35 1.14
N VAL A 68 -33.77 -11.66 0.91
CA VAL A 68 -34.29 -12.64 1.86
C VAL A 68 -33.21 -13.10 2.86
N SER A 69 -31.94 -13.05 2.47
CA SER A 69 -30.84 -13.62 3.25
C SER A 69 -29.97 -12.58 3.98
N ILE A 70 -30.00 -11.32 3.58
CA ILE A 70 -29.10 -10.28 4.12
C ILE A 70 -29.93 -9.10 4.65
N PRO A 71 -29.70 -8.67 5.91
CA PRO A 71 -30.38 -7.50 6.46
C PRO A 71 -29.94 -6.22 5.74
N ARG A 72 -30.85 -5.24 5.67
CA ARG A 72 -30.53 -3.89 5.20
C ARG A 72 -30.17 -3.02 6.41
N GLY A 73 -29.09 -2.25 6.27
CA GLY A 73 -28.77 -1.19 7.22
C GLY A 73 -29.72 -0.01 7.07
N ASP A 74 -29.56 0.97 7.95
CA ASP A 74 -30.39 2.19 8.00
C ASP A 74 -30.32 3.01 6.69
N ASP A 75 -29.19 2.91 5.97
CA ASP A 75 -28.95 3.57 4.69
C ASP A 75 -29.63 2.87 3.49
N GLY A 76 -30.36 1.78 3.72
CA GLY A 76 -31.03 0.98 2.70
C GLY A 76 -30.11 0.02 1.92
N THR A 77 -28.80 0.05 2.17
CA THR A 77 -27.82 -0.88 1.61
C THR A 77 -27.78 -2.19 2.40
N PHE A 78 -27.44 -3.30 1.74
CA PHE A 78 -27.23 -4.59 2.40
C PHE A 78 -26.03 -4.54 3.37
N SER A 79 -26.20 -5.13 4.56
CA SER A 79 -25.10 -5.31 5.52
C SER A 79 -24.05 -6.25 4.93
N SER A 80 -22.78 -5.84 4.95
CA SER A 80 -21.69 -6.61 4.32
C SER A 80 -21.16 -7.76 5.19
N CYS A 81 -21.41 -7.71 6.51
CA CYS A 81 -20.80 -8.60 7.50
C CYS A 81 -21.81 -9.48 8.25
N GLU A 82 -23.09 -9.30 8.00
CA GLU A 82 -24.17 -9.96 8.74
C GLU A 82 -25.14 -10.62 7.77
N MET A 83 -25.75 -11.72 8.22
CA MET A 83 -26.80 -12.44 7.50
C MET A 83 -27.89 -12.90 8.45
N PHE A 84 -29.06 -13.20 7.91
CA PHE A 84 -30.10 -13.88 8.68
C PHE A 84 -29.71 -15.34 8.92
N SER A 85 -30.02 -15.86 10.11
CA SER A 85 -29.83 -17.29 10.43
C SER A 85 -30.64 -18.21 9.52
N GLU A 86 -31.85 -17.80 9.15
CA GLU A 86 -32.71 -18.48 8.19
C GLU A 86 -33.25 -17.49 7.13
N PRO A 87 -33.46 -17.94 5.88
CA PRO A 87 -33.97 -17.08 4.80
C PRO A 87 -35.39 -16.56 5.10
N GLN A 88 -35.54 -15.24 5.13
CA GLN A 88 -36.79 -14.55 5.45
C GLN A 88 -37.67 -14.30 4.21
N PHE A 89 -38.34 -15.35 3.71
CA PHE A 89 -39.16 -15.26 2.49
C PHE A 89 -40.33 -14.27 2.58
N HIS A 90 -40.77 -13.92 3.80
CA HIS A 90 -41.84 -12.95 4.02
C HIS A 90 -41.50 -11.56 3.45
N LEU A 91 -40.21 -11.21 3.40
CA LEU A 91 -39.73 -9.94 2.82
C LEU A 91 -40.01 -9.80 1.32
N LEU A 92 -40.30 -10.91 0.61
CA LEU A 92 -40.69 -10.88 -0.80
C LEU A 92 -42.13 -10.38 -1.02
N VAL A 93 -42.98 -10.52 0.01
CA VAL A 93 -44.42 -10.23 -0.09
C VAL A 93 -44.73 -8.87 0.54
N ASN A 94 -44.08 -8.52 1.65
CA ASN A 94 -44.27 -7.22 2.30
C ASN A 94 -42.96 -6.75 2.96
N SER A 95 -42.33 -5.74 2.37
CA SER A 95 -41.03 -5.22 2.79
C SER A 95 -41.05 -4.33 4.03
N SER A 96 -42.20 -4.19 4.70
CA SER A 96 -42.43 -3.25 5.82
C SER A 96 -42.77 -3.93 7.16
N GLN A 97 -42.80 -5.26 7.24
CA GLN A 97 -42.94 -5.95 8.52
C GLN A 97 -41.57 -6.08 9.20
N GLU A 98 -41.48 -5.58 10.44
CA GLU A 98 -40.33 -5.74 11.33
C GLU A 98 -39.89 -7.20 11.42
N LEU A 99 -38.57 -7.41 11.60
CA LEU A 99 -37.98 -8.73 11.84
C LEU A 99 -38.89 -9.53 12.76
N VAL A 100 -39.37 -10.68 12.27
CA VAL A 100 -40.13 -11.62 13.10
C VAL A 100 -39.27 -11.94 14.33
N ASN A 101 -39.82 -11.68 15.53
CA ASN A 101 -39.22 -12.02 16.82
C ASN A 101 -38.73 -13.48 16.81
N GLY A 102 -37.46 -13.69 16.48
CA GLY A 102 -36.88 -15.02 16.28
C GLY A 102 -35.82 -15.12 15.17
N SER A 103 -35.78 -14.19 14.20
CA SER A 103 -34.69 -14.16 13.21
C SER A 103 -33.43 -13.56 13.84
N SER A 104 -32.55 -14.40 14.38
CA SER A 104 -31.24 -13.97 14.84
C SER A 104 -30.38 -13.52 13.66
N ILE A 105 -29.92 -12.28 13.71
CA ILE A 105 -28.82 -11.80 12.86
C ILE A 105 -27.55 -12.50 13.35
N GLN A 106 -26.77 -13.06 12.43
CA GLN A 106 -25.52 -13.76 12.72
C GLN A 106 -24.38 -13.29 11.79
N SER A 107 -23.14 -13.55 12.17
CA SER A 107 -21.97 -13.29 11.32
C SER A 107 -21.89 -14.30 10.17
N CYS A 108 -21.23 -13.92 9.07
CA CYS A 108 -21.09 -14.79 7.90
C CYS A 108 -20.27 -16.06 8.25
N HIS A 109 -20.86 -17.26 8.07
CA HIS A 109 -20.17 -18.52 8.37
C HIS A 109 -19.53 -19.20 7.15
N GLN A 110 -20.03 -18.96 5.93
CA GLN A 110 -19.61 -19.69 4.72
C GLN A 110 -18.65 -18.89 3.81
N GLY A 111 -18.03 -17.84 4.35
CA GLY A 111 -17.15 -16.94 3.61
C GLY A 111 -17.88 -15.75 3.00
N TRP A 112 -17.26 -15.13 1.99
CA TRP A 112 -17.70 -13.86 1.40
C TRP A 112 -17.69 -13.93 -0.12
N VAL A 113 -18.64 -13.22 -0.73
CA VAL A 113 -18.70 -12.99 -2.17
C VAL A 113 -18.38 -11.52 -2.43
N TYR A 114 -17.37 -11.29 -3.27
CA TYR A 114 -16.85 -9.96 -3.56
C TYR A 114 -17.20 -9.53 -4.97
N ASN A 115 -17.42 -8.23 -5.16
CA ASN A 115 -17.58 -7.66 -6.49
C ASN A 115 -16.21 -7.34 -7.11
N HIS A 116 -15.86 -8.05 -8.20
CA HIS A 116 -14.57 -7.93 -8.89
C HIS A 116 -14.48 -6.77 -9.90
N SER A 117 -15.54 -5.98 -10.07
CA SER A 117 -15.59 -4.96 -11.12
C SER A 117 -14.55 -3.84 -10.97
N GLN A 118 -14.10 -3.56 -9.75
CA GLN A 118 -13.23 -2.41 -9.45
C GLN A 118 -11.77 -2.80 -9.15
N PHE A 119 -11.51 -3.70 -8.20
CA PHE A 119 -10.14 -4.02 -7.75
C PHE A 119 -10.01 -5.47 -7.26
N ILE A 120 -8.81 -6.04 -7.40
CA ILE A 120 -8.42 -7.32 -6.77
C ILE A 120 -7.32 -7.00 -5.75
N SER A 121 -7.68 -7.03 -4.47
CA SER A 121 -6.85 -6.57 -3.35
C SER A 121 -6.34 -7.72 -2.49
N THR A 122 -5.38 -7.47 -1.59
CA THR A 122 -4.91 -8.47 -0.62
C THR A 122 -5.99 -8.83 0.39
N THR A 123 -6.92 -7.90 0.63
CA THR A 123 -8.11 -8.13 1.45
C THR A 123 -8.96 -9.26 0.88
N PHE A 124 -9.12 -9.31 -0.45
CA PHE A 124 -9.81 -10.39 -1.12
C PHE A 124 -9.07 -11.73 -0.99
N GLN A 125 -7.76 -11.74 -1.21
CA GLN A 125 -6.95 -12.98 -1.23
C GLN A 125 -6.99 -13.76 0.10
N TRP A 126 -7.08 -13.06 1.24
CA TRP A 126 -7.02 -13.67 2.58
C TRP A 126 -8.26 -13.38 3.44
N ASP A 127 -9.36 -12.95 2.82
CA ASP A 127 -10.63 -12.60 3.49
C ASP A 127 -10.45 -11.69 4.72
N LEU A 128 -9.74 -10.57 4.54
CA LEU A 128 -9.37 -9.66 5.64
C LEU A 128 -10.49 -8.65 5.96
N VAL A 129 -11.72 -9.15 6.08
CA VAL A 129 -12.93 -8.33 6.25
C VAL A 129 -13.67 -8.68 7.52
N CYS A 130 -14.59 -7.79 7.94
CA CYS A 130 -15.44 -7.97 9.12
C CYS A 130 -14.59 -8.27 10.38
N GLU A 131 -14.68 -9.48 10.93
CA GLU A 131 -13.89 -9.92 12.09
C GLU A 131 -12.38 -9.81 11.87
N LYS A 132 -11.90 -10.05 10.65
CA LYS A 132 -10.47 -10.00 10.29
C LYS A 132 -10.01 -8.63 9.79
N ARG A 133 -10.83 -7.58 9.91
CA ARG A 133 -10.48 -6.21 9.49
C ARG A 133 -9.22 -5.68 10.19
N SER A 134 -9.02 -6.07 11.45
CA SER A 134 -7.83 -5.69 12.24
C SER A 134 -6.53 -6.23 11.62
N LEU A 135 -6.56 -7.41 11.00
CA LEU A 135 -5.41 -7.98 10.30
C LEU A 135 -5.03 -7.15 9.07
N ASN A 136 -6.02 -6.65 8.32
CA ASN A 136 -5.74 -5.75 7.20
C ASN A 136 -4.98 -4.49 7.65
N GLN A 137 -5.41 -3.87 8.75
CA GLN A 137 -4.75 -2.69 9.34
C GLN A 137 -3.34 -3.02 9.86
N THR A 138 -3.18 -4.21 10.43
CA THR A 138 -1.92 -4.70 11.00
C THR A 138 -0.80 -4.77 9.94
N ILE A 139 -1.12 -5.02 8.67
CA ILE A 139 -0.14 -4.97 7.56
C ILE A 139 0.56 -3.59 7.50
N ALA A 140 -0.21 -2.49 7.57
CA ALA A 140 0.35 -1.14 7.57
C ALA A 140 1.16 -0.87 8.83
N THR A 141 0.66 -1.29 9.99
CA THR A 141 1.36 -1.13 11.26
C THR A 141 2.74 -1.76 11.23
N PHE A 142 2.84 -3.03 10.80
CA PHE A 142 4.13 -3.71 10.68
C PHE A 142 5.04 -3.07 9.63
N PHE A 143 4.49 -2.60 8.51
CA PHE A 143 5.26 -1.83 7.53
C PHE A 143 5.91 -0.58 8.17
N PHE A 144 5.15 0.20 8.95
CA PHE A 144 5.68 1.39 9.64
C PHE A 144 6.62 1.08 10.80
N ILE A 145 6.44 -0.07 11.48
CA ILE A 145 7.44 -0.59 12.42
C ILE A 145 8.76 -0.84 11.69
N GLY A 146 8.71 -1.47 10.51
CA GLY A 146 9.88 -1.65 9.64
C GLY A 146 10.54 -0.33 9.24
N VAL A 147 9.75 0.67 8.84
CA VAL A 147 10.24 2.04 8.53
C VAL A 147 10.93 2.69 9.73
N THR A 148 10.41 2.51 10.94
CA THR A 148 11.01 3.05 12.17
C THR A 148 12.34 2.37 12.48
N ILE A 149 12.36 1.03 12.45
CA ILE A 149 13.58 0.25 12.70
C ILE A 149 14.66 0.58 11.67
N GLY A 150 14.28 0.63 10.39
CA GLY A 150 15.22 0.97 9.32
C GLY A 150 15.74 2.40 9.42
N ALA A 151 14.97 3.35 9.97
CA ALA A 151 15.45 4.72 10.15
C ALA A 151 16.65 4.76 11.10
N VAL A 152 16.58 4.02 12.21
CA VAL A 152 17.68 3.91 13.17
C VAL A 152 18.87 3.18 12.56
N ILE A 153 18.64 2.04 11.91
CA ILE A 153 19.69 1.20 11.33
C ILE A 153 20.40 1.93 10.18
N PHE A 154 19.67 2.35 9.15
CA PHE A 154 20.26 3.01 7.98
C PHE A 154 20.76 4.42 8.30
N GLY A 155 20.16 5.14 9.25
CA GLY A 155 20.72 6.40 9.75
C GLY A 155 22.14 6.20 10.26
N TYR A 156 22.31 5.32 11.26
CA TYR A 156 23.61 5.02 11.85
C TYR A 156 24.60 4.41 10.84
N LEU A 157 24.16 3.43 10.04
CA LEU A 157 25.03 2.77 9.07
C LEU A 157 25.50 3.72 7.96
N SER A 158 24.65 4.65 7.52
CA SER A 158 24.98 5.61 6.46
C SER A 158 26.11 6.56 6.85
N ASP A 159 26.15 6.96 8.12
CA ASP A 159 27.20 7.84 8.63
C ASP A 159 28.52 7.05 8.83
N ARG A 160 28.45 5.76 9.15
CA ARG A 160 29.64 4.92 9.40
C ARG A 160 30.28 4.31 8.15
N PHE A 161 29.48 3.73 7.26
CA PHE A 161 29.97 3.00 6.07
C PHE A 161 29.94 3.85 4.78
N GLY A 162 29.46 5.10 4.90
CA GLY A 162 29.34 6.06 3.82
C GLY A 162 27.95 6.02 3.18
N ARG A 163 27.38 7.21 3.00
CA ARG A 163 26.04 7.40 2.43
C ARG A 163 25.89 6.76 1.06
N ARG A 164 26.91 6.85 0.21
CA ARG A 164 26.85 6.32 -1.15
C ARG A 164 26.54 4.81 -1.16
N LYS A 165 27.35 4.02 -0.44
CA LYS A 165 27.21 2.56 -0.40
C LYS A 165 25.92 2.12 0.29
N MET A 166 25.54 2.80 1.37
CA MET A 166 24.32 2.48 2.12
C MET A 166 23.05 2.85 1.34
N LEU A 167 23.10 3.88 0.47
CA LEU A 167 21.99 4.18 -0.43
C LEU A 167 21.74 3.00 -1.38
N LEU A 168 22.78 2.49 -2.06
CA LEU A 168 22.64 1.31 -2.94
C LEU A 168 22.13 0.08 -2.18
N LEU A 169 22.65 -0.18 -0.98
CA LEU A 169 22.17 -1.28 -0.15
C LEU A 169 20.67 -1.14 0.14
N SER A 170 20.21 0.07 0.48
CA SER A 170 18.79 0.33 0.74
C SER A 170 17.91 0.11 -0.49
N PHE A 171 18.38 0.46 -1.70
CA PHE A 171 17.70 0.15 -2.95
C PHE A 171 17.57 -1.36 -3.17
N VAL A 172 18.68 -2.10 -3.02
CA VAL A 172 18.70 -3.55 -3.20
C VAL A 172 17.74 -4.24 -2.24
N VAL A 173 17.78 -3.87 -0.95
CA VAL A 173 16.87 -4.39 0.08
C VAL A 173 15.42 -4.08 -0.27
N MET A 174 15.10 -2.82 -0.61
CA MET A 174 13.75 -2.40 -0.96
C MET A 174 13.21 -3.18 -2.17
N VAL A 175 14.03 -3.33 -3.22
CA VAL A 175 13.65 -4.03 -4.46
C VAL A 175 13.47 -5.52 -4.25
N ILE A 176 14.40 -6.20 -3.57
CA ILE A 176 14.31 -7.64 -3.33
C ILE A 176 13.05 -7.96 -2.51
N PHE A 177 12.85 -7.27 -1.39
CA PHE A 177 11.69 -7.54 -0.54
C PHE A 177 10.38 -7.01 -1.13
N GLY A 178 10.43 -5.93 -1.92
CA GLY A 178 9.29 -5.45 -2.71
C GLY A 178 8.83 -6.50 -3.74
N ALA A 179 9.75 -7.05 -4.52
CA ALA A 179 9.44 -8.11 -5.47
C ALA A 179 8.97 -9.39 -4.77
N LEU A 180 9.64 -9.84 -3.70
CA LEU A 180 9.23 -11.00 -2.91
C LEU A 180 7.81 -10.85 -2.35
N SER A 181 7.40 -9.63 -1.99
CA SER A 181 6.04 -9.39 -1.50
C SER A 181 4.96 -9.61 -2.57
N ALA A 182 5.28 -9.49 -3.87
CA ALA A 182 4.34 -9.79 -4.95
C ALA A 182 4.11 -11.30 -5.14
N PHE A 183 5.11 -12.12 -4.79
CA PHE A 183 5.05 -13.59 -4.86
C PHE A 183 4.55 -14.24 -3.57
N ALA A 184 4.13 -13.46 -2.58
CA ALA A 184 3.65 -14.00 -1.32
C ALA A 184 2.32 -14.76 -1.51
N GLU A 185 2.31 -16.03 -1.08
CA GLU A 185 1.12 -16.88 -1.05
C GLU A 185 0.46 -16.92 0.34
N SER A 186 1.27 -16.71 1.38
CA SER A 186 0.81 -16.66 2.77
C SER A 186 0.76 -15.23 3.31
N TYR A 187 -0.26 -14.93 4.11
CA TYR A 187 -0.40 -13.66 4.82
C TYR A 187 0.84 -13.30 5.65
N PHE A 188 1.42 -14.26 6.37
CA PHE A 188 2.62 -14.01 7.19
C PHE A 188 3.84 -13.67 6.35
N MET A 189 4.04 -14.39 5.23
CA MET A 189 5.11 -14.09 4.28
C MET A 189 4.96 -12.68 3.72
N PHE A 190 3.73 -12.27 3.39
CA PHE A 190 3.44 -10.92 2.92
C PHE A 190 3.78 -9.85 3.96
N VAL A 191 3.34 -10.02 5.20
CA VAL A 191 3.62 -9.07 6.30
C VAL A 191 5.13 -8.93 6.54
N VAL A 192 5.86 -10.06 6.62
CA VAL A 192 7.31 -10.05 6.85
C VAL A 192 8.06 -9.37 5.70
N THR A 193 7.78 -9.75 4.46
CA THR A 193 8.42 -9.15 3.27
C THR A 193 8.11 -7.66 3.16
N ARG A 194 6.86 -7.23 3.42
CA ARG A 194 6.49 -5.81 3.45
C ARG A 194 7.22 -5.05 4.57
N THR A 195 7.36 -5.64 5.75
CA THR A 195 8.11 -5.03 6.87
C THR A 195 9.57 -4.80 6.47
N LEU A 196 10.22 -5.81 5.90
CA LEU A 196 11.61 -5.71 5.44
C LEU A 196 11.78 -4.73 4.26
N CYS A 197 10.79 -4.66 3.37
CA CYS A 197 10.74 -3.62 2.33
C CYS A 197 10.67 -2.21 2.96
N GLY A 198 9.88 -2.03 4.03
CA GLY A 198 9.81 -0.79 4.81
C GLY A 198 11.17 -0.38 5.42
N VAL A 199 11.93 -1.36 5.93
CA VAL A 199 13.30 -1.17 6.45
C VAL A 199 14.25 -0.64 5.36
N GLY A 200 14.16 -1.14 4.13
CA GLY A 200 14.94 -0.62 3.00
C GLY A 200 14.48 0.76 2.53
N LEU A 201 13.16 0.97 2.45
CA LEU A 201 12.55 2.21 1.95
C LEU A 201 12.94 3.45 2.77
N THR A 202 12.96 3.31 4.10
CA THR A 202 13.35 4.41 5.00
C THR A 202 14.82 4.79 4.84
N GLY A 203 15.72 3.81 4.64
CA GLY A 203 17.12 4.06 4.35
C GLY A 203 17.29 4.86 3.06
N MET A 204 16.54 4.50 2.03
CA MET A 204 16.51 5.26 0.77
C MET A 204 16.05 6.70 0.99
N SER A 205 15.01 6.91 1.80
CA SER A 205 14.46 8.24 2.08
C SER A 205 15.44 9.14 2.83
N ILE A 206 16.00 8.64 3.94
CA ILE A 206 16.92 9.41 4.79
C ILE A 206 18.19 9.74 4.01
N ILE A 207 18.81 8.72 3.39
CA ILE A 207 20.11 8.90 2.76
C ILE A 207 20.00 9.78 1.51
N SER A 208 18.93 9.66 0.72
CA SER A 208 18.72 10.51 -0.47
C SER A 208 18.53 11.98 -0.09
N LEU A 209 17.78 12.25 0.99
CA LEU A 209 17.57 13.62 1.47
C LEU A 209 18.89 14.21 1.98
N THR A 210 19.63 13.47 2.80
CA THR A 210 20.87 13.99 3.39
C THR A 210 21.95 14.20 2.33
N LEU A 211 22.10 13.26 1.38
CA LEU A 211 23.00 13.45 0.24
C LEU A 211 22.59 14.67 -0.59
N GLY A 212 21.29 14.85 -0.85
CA GLY A 212 20.80 16.02 -1.60
C GLY A 212 21.22 17.33 -0.96
N VAL A 213 21.14 17.43 0.37
CA VAL A 213 21.55 18.63 1.12
C VAL A 213 23.07 18.79 1.16
N GLU A 214 23.83 17.72 1.38
CA GLU A 214 25.30 17.76 1.44
C GLU A 214 25.93 18.21 0.12
N TRP A 215 25.38 17.79 -1.01
CA TRP A 215 25.86 18.16 -2.35
C TRP A 215 25.39 19.54 -2.81
N THR A 216 24.62 20.26 -1.99
CA THR A 216 24.10 21.60 -2.31
C THR A 216 24.74 22.67 -1.44
N ASP A 217 25.16 23.75 -2.10
CA ASP A 217 25.64 24.96 -1.43
C ASP A 217 24.53 25.58 -0.56
N VAL A 218 24.93 26.23 0.54
CA VAL A 218 24.04 26.80 1.57
C VAL A 218 22.95 27.70 0.96
N LYS A 219 23.31 28.49 -0.06
CA LYS A 219 22.38 29.40 -0.76
C LYS A 219 21.25 28.67 -1.50
N HIS A 220 21.53 27.46 -2.01
CA HIS A 220 20.60 26.70 -2.86
C HIS A 220 19.89 25.56 -2.12
N ARG A 221 20.25 25.30 -0.85
CA ARG A 221 19.64 24.23 -0.02
C ARG A 221 18.13 24.30 0.04
N THR A 222 17.57 25.50 0.26
CA THR A 222 16.11 25.68 0.34
C THR A 222 15.43 25.33 -0.99
N PHE A 223 15.98 25.80 -2.10
CA PHE A 223 15.46 25.52 -3.45
C PHE A 223 15.50 24.01 -3.77
N CYS A 224 16.63 23.35 -3.48
CA CYS A 224 16.80 21.92 -3.68
C CYS A 224 15.89 21.08 -2.76
N GLY A 225 15.67 21.54 -1.52
CA GLY A 225 14.68 20.97 -0.60
C GLY A 225 13.26 21.05 -1.17
N THR A 226 12.87 22.21 -1.72
CA THR A 226 11.57 22.40 -2.37
C THR A 226 11.39 21.49 -3.58
N ILE A 227 12.37 21.39 -4.49
CA ILE A 227 12.31 20.46 -5.64
C ILE A 227 12.18 19.01 -5.17
N SER A 228 12.90 18.62 -4.12
CA SER A 228 12.82 17.27 -3.55
C SER A 228 11.44 16.98 -2.94
N GLY A 229 10.74 18.02 -2.44
CA GLY A 229 9.34 17.95 -2.02
C GLY A 229 8.38 17.83 -3.20
N ILE A 230 8.56 18.63 -4.25
CA ILE A 230 7.74 18.54 -5.48
C ILE A 230 7.88 17.14 -6.11
N SER A 231 9.10 16.59 -6.12
CA SER A 231 9.37 15.23 -6.61
C SER A 231 8.58 14.16 -5.86
N TRP A 232 8.43 14.31 -4.54
CA TRP A 232 7.59 13.43 -3.72
C TRP A 232 6.11 13.52 -4.12
N THR A 233 5.58 14.75 -4.27
CA THR A 233 4.19 14.98 -4.68
C THR A 233 3.91 14.45 -6.09
N LEU A 234 4.83 14.64 -7.03
CA LEU A 234 4.76 14.05 -8.37
C LEU A 234 4.70 12.52 -8.29
N GLY A 235 5.56 11.90 -7.48
CA GLY A 235 5.52 10.47 -7.22
C GLY A 235 4.15 9.98 -6.74
N TYR A 236 3.54 10.69 -5.79
CA TYR A 236 2.21 10.36 -5.30
C TYR A 236 1.12 10.42 -6.39
N MET A 237 1.12 11.47 -7.22
CA MET A 237 0.16 11.60 -8.31
C MET A 237 0.33 10.47 -9.35
N ILE A 238 1.58 10.11 -9.67
CA ILE A 238 1.85 9.01 -10.60
C ILE A 238 1.38 7.67 -10.00
N LEU A 239 1.58 7.43 -8.71
CA LEU A 239 1.08 6.21 -8.04
C LEU A 239 -0.44 6.07 -8.21
N ALA A 240 -1.20 7.15 -8.01
CA ALA A 240 -2.65 7.11 -8.17
C ALA A 240 -3.07 6.73 -9.61
N LEU A 241 -2.35 7.25 -10.62
CA LEU A 241 -2.58 6.87 -12.02
C LEU A 241 -2.22 5.39 -12.27
N VAL A 242 -1.08 4.92 -11.76
CA VAL A 242 -0.66 3.52 -11.90
C VAL A 242 -1.67 2.58 -11.22
N ALA A 243 -2.17 2.92 -10.04
CA ALA A 243 -3.18 2.14 -9.32
C ALA A 243 -4.55 2.15 -10.01
N TYR A 244 -4.88 3.20 -10.75
CA TYR A 244 -6.09 3.24 -11.59
C TYR A 244 -5.98 2.29 -12.79
N LEU A 245 -4.80 2.22 -13.42
CA LEU A 245 -4.54 1.37 -14.58
C LEU A 245 -4.37 -0.11 -14.21
N ILE A 246 -3.71 -0.39 -13.08
CA ILE A 246 -3.39 -1.75 -12.62
C ILE A 246 -4.25 -2.09 -11.41
N ARG A 247 -5.24 -2.95 -11.63
CA ARG A 247 -6.25 -3.31 -10.61
C ARG A 247 -5.87 -4.51 -9.74
N ASP A 248 -4.88 -5.30 -10.17
CA ASP A 248 -4.39 -6.46 -9.45
C ASP A 248 -3.21 -6.07 -8.54
N TRP A 249 -3.33 -6.38 -7.26
CA TRP A 249 -2.33 -6.03 -6.26
C TRP A 249 -0.93 -6.60 -6.55
N ARG A 250 -0.81 -7.79 -7.15
CA ARG A 250 0.50 -8.41 -7.46
C ARG A 250 1.22 -7.64 -8.55
N TRP A 251 0.49 -7.34 -9.63
CA TRP A 251 1.01 -6.54 -10.74
C TRP A 251 1.31 -5.11 -10.30
N LEU A 252 0.48 -4.53 -9.42
CA LEU A 252 0.71 -3.20 -8.86
C LEU A 252 2.00 -3.17 -8.03
N LEU A 253 2.24 -4.17 -7.19
CA LEU A 253 3.49 -4.30 -6.44
C LEU A 253 4.71 -4.36 -7.37
N MET A 254 4.66 -5.20 -8.40
CA MET A 254 5.75 -5.34 -9.37
C MET A 254 5.99 -4.04 -10.15
N ALA A 255 4.92 -3.39 -10.60
CA ALA A 255 5.00 -2.11 -11.31
C ALA A 255 5.60 -1.00 -10.42
N VAL A 256 5.30 -1.02 -9.12
CA VAL A 256 5.84 -0.05 -8.16
C VAL A 256 7.31 -0.32 -7.84
N THR A 257 7.72 -1.59 -7.76
CA THR A 257 9.11 -1.97 -7.48
C THR A 257 10.02 -1.83 -8.70
N TYR A 258 9.49 -1.99 -9.91
CA TYR A 258 10.28 -2.05 -11.14
C TYR A 258 11.17 -0.80 -11.38
N PRO A 259 10.69 0.45 -11.20
CA PRO A 259 11.56 1.61 -11.37
C PRO A 259 12.72 1.65 -10.37
N GLY A 260 12.60 1.00 -9.21
CA GLY A 260 13.71 0.84 -8.26
C GLY A 260 14.90 0.08 -8.86
N LEU A 261 14.65 -0.93 -9.70
CA LEU A 261 15.70 -1.65 -10.43
C LEU A 261 16.43 -0.75 -11.42
N LEU A 262 15.68 0.08 -12.16
CA LEU A 262 16.27 1.01 -13.12
C LEU A 262 17.18 2.02 -12.42
N ILE A 263 16.80 2.51 -11.24
CA ILE A 263 17.67 3.42 -10.48
C ILE A 263 18.96 2.74 -10.03
N ILE A 264 18.90 1.46 -9.61
CA ILE A 264 20.12 0.72 -9.25
C ILE A 264 21.10 0.70 -10.43
N ILE A 265 20.61 0.48 -11.65
CA ILE A 265 21.43 0.46 -12.87
C ILE A 265 21.98 1.85 -13.21
N ILE A 266 21.17 2.90 -13.07
CA ILE A 266 21.59 4.29 -13.37
C ILE A 266 22.67 4.78 -12.40
N TRP A 267 22.66 4.28 -11.16
CA TRP A 267 23.51 4.77 -10.09
C TRP A 267 24.83 3.98 -9.92
N TRP A 268 24.89 2.79 -10.50
CA TRP A 268 26.10 1.97 -10.65
C TRP A 268 26.95 2.47 -11.82
#